data_AF-A0A2G2ZUC9-F1
#
_entry.id   AF-A0A2G2ZUC9-F1
#
_cell.length_a   1.000
_cell.length_b   1.000
_cell.length_c   1.000
_cell.angle_alpha   90.00
_cell.angle_beta   90.00
_cell.angle_gamma   90.00
#
_symmetry.space_group_name_H-M   'P 1'
#
loop_
_entity.id
_entity.type
_entity.pdbx_description
1 polymer ?
#
loop_
_entity_poly.entity_id
_entity_poly.type
_entity_poly.pdbx_seq_one_letter_code
_entity_poly.pdbx_strand_id
1 'polypeptide(L)'
;MAISDDLVGDLADGFEHLFKEYVTFVTSCAIQAAVQHVSEVASYRLIFFDSHSVFYGSLYVRDVENTRIRPALKALKQNLTLLCAILTDKAQPLALKEVMKASFESYLTVLLAGGSKRIFSRADHEIIEEDFESLKRLFCTCGEGLIVEDVVDTEAETVEGVIALMGQSTEQLVEDFSIVACESSGMGIVGSGQKLPLPPTTGRWNRSDPNTILRVVCHRNDKAANQFLKKTFQLAKRRPY
;
A
#
# COMPACT_ATOMS: atom_id res chain seq x y z
N MET A 1 53.56 -15.79 -42.33
CA MET A 1 52.12 -16.06 -42.46
C MET A 1 51.45 -14.70 -42.37
N ALA A 2 50.95 -14.16 -43.49
CA ALA A 2 50.18 -12.91 -43.45
C ALA A 2 48.79 -13.24 -42.91
N ILE A 3 48.23 -12.36 -42.07
CA ILE A 3 46.83 -12.42 -41.69
C ILE A 3 46.01 -12.22 -42.98
N SER A 4 45.07 -13.12 -43.28
CA SER A 4 44.19 -12.96 -44.44
C SER A 4 43.18 -11.84 -44.18
N ASP A 5 42.81 -11.10 -45.23
CA ASP A 5 41.77 -10.06 -45.14
C ASP A 5 40.43 -10.64 -44.64
N ASP A 6 40.16 -11.92 -44.94
CA ASP A 6 38.99 -12.65 -44.42
C ASP A 6 38.99 -12.73 -42.88
N LEU A 7 40.16 -12.97 -42.26
CA LEU A 7 40.26 -13.04 -40.80
C LEU A 7 40.05 -11.66 -40.15
N VAL A 8 40.46 -10.59 -40.83
CA VAL A 8 40.24 -9.21 -40.39
C VAL A 8 38.75 -8.85 -40.50
N GLY A 9 38.09 -9.26 -41.59
CA GLY A 9 36.65 -9.09 -41.80
C GLY A 9 35.82 -9.81 -40.75
N ASP A 10 36.07 -11.10 -40.54
CA ASP A 10 35.36 -11.91 -39.53
C ASP A 10 35.52 -11.34 -38.11
N LEU A 11 36.71 -10.82 -37.79
CA LEU A 11 36.96 -10.19 -36.50
C LEU A 11 36.22 -8.86 -36.34
N ALA A 12 36.18 -8.04 -37.40
CA ALA A 12 35.45 -6.78 -37.40
C ALA A 12 33.94 -6.99 -37.23
N ASP A 13 33.36 -7.96 -37.95
CA ASP A 13 31.95 -8.34 -37.84
C ASP A 13 31.63 -8.88 -36.44
N GLY A 14 32.52 -9.70 -35.87
CA GLY A 14 32.40 -10.20 -34.51
C GLY A 14 32.39 -9.08 -33.46
N PHE A 15 33.26 -8.07 -33.61
CA PHE A 15 33.25 -6.89 -32.74
C PHE A 15 31.99 -6.05 -32.93
N GLU A 16 31.53 -5.82 -34.17
CA GLU A 16 30.31 -5.06 -34.42
C GLU A 16 29.09 -5.73 -33.79
N HIS A 17 28.98 -7.06 -33.90
CA HIS A 17 27.92 -7.83 -33.24
C HIS A 17 27.99 -7.68 -31.72
N LEU A 18 29.16 -7.85 -31.12
CA LEU A 18 29.36 -7.71 -29.68
C LEU A 18 29.00 -6.29 -29.19
N PHE A 19 29.40 -5.24 -29.93
CA PHE A 19 29.04 -3.87 -29.59
C PHE A 19 27.53 -3.62 -29.72
N LYS A 20 26.87 -4.15 -30.76
CA LYS A 20 25.41 -4.04 -30.91
C LYS A 20 24.65 -4.73 -29.78
N GLU A 21 25.08 -5.94 -29.40
CA GLU A 21 24.49 -6.66 -28.27
C GLU A 21 24.69 -5.91 -26.96
N TYR A 22 25.91 -5.43 -26.69
CA TYR A 22 26.22 -4.66 -25.49
C TYR A 22 25.39 -3.38 -25.41
N VAL A 23 25.33 -2.59 -26.49
CA VAL A 23 24.54 -1.35 -26.53
C VAL A 23 23.06 -1.63 -26.36
N THR A 24 22.52 -2.68 -27.01
CA THR A 24 21.12 -3.08 -26.88
C THR A 24 20.79 -3.49 -25.45
N PHE A 25 21.68 -4.27 -24.82
CA PHE A 25 21.54 -4.70 -23.43
C PHE A 25 21.52 -3.50 -22.48
N VAL A 26 22.55 -2.66 -22.53
CA VAL A 26 22.66 -1.47 -21.66
C VAL A 26 21.46 -0.54 -21.85
N THR A 27 21.06 -0.29 -23.10
CA THR A 27 19.90 0.54 -23.42
C THR A 27 18.62 -0.05 -22.85
N SER A 28 18.41 -1.36 -22.97
CA SER A 28 17.22 -2.03 -22.44
C SER A 28 17.15 -1.94 -20.91
N CYS A 29 18.27 -2.15 -20.22
CA CYS A 29 18.35 -1.99 -18.76
C CYS A 29 18.04 -0.55 -18.33
N ALA A 30 18.63 0.44 -19.01
CA ALA A 30 18.39 1.85 -18.70
C ALA A 30 16.92 2.25 -18.93
N ILE A 31 16.31 1.79 -20.02
CA ILE A 31 14.88 2.02 -20.30
C ILE A 31 14.01 1.35 -19.23
N GLN A 32 14.30 0.11 -18.85
CA GLN A 32 13.52 -0.59 -17.83
C GLN A 32 13.58 0.14 -16.48
N ALA A 33 14.77 0.59 -16.05
CA ALA A 33 14.92 1.37 -14.83
C ALA A 33 14.17 2.71 -14.90
N ALA A 34 14.22 3.39 -16.05
CA ALA A 34 13.48 4.64 -16.27
C ALA A 34 11.96 4.41 -16.23
N VAL A 35 11.45 3.37 -16.90
CA VAL A 35 10.03 3.00 -16.86
C VAL A 35 9.59 2.67 -15.44
N GLN A 36 10.42 1.96 -14.66
CA GLN A 36 10.14 1.68 -13.26
C GLN A 36 9.98 2.96 -12.45
N HIS A 37 10.98 3.83 -12.50
CA HIS A 37 10.99 5.06 -11.71
C HIS A 37 9.84 6.00 -12.09
N VAL A 38 9.59 6.17 -13.39
CA VAL A 38 8.48 7.00 -13.87
C VAL A 38 7.14 6.39 -13.47
N SER A 39 6.98 5.06 -13.56
CA SER A 39 5.75 4.37 -13.16
C SER A 39 5.46 4.56 -11.68
N GLU A 40 6.46 4.40 -10.82
CA GLU A 40 6.32 4.61 -9.37
C GLU A 40 5.85 6.05 -9.07
N VAL A 41 6.62 7.05 -9.52
CA VAL A 41 6.31 8.47 -9.25
C VAL A 41 4.95 8.88 -9.83
N ALA A 42 4.65 8.48 -11.07
CA ALA A 42 3.39 8.79 -11.72
C ALA A 42 2.19 8.14 -11.01
N SER A 43 2.35 6.92 -10.50
CA SER A 43 1.30 6.20 -9.78
C SER A 43 0.95 6.87 -8.46
N TYR A 44 1.94 7.28 -7.67
CA TYR A 44 1.69 8.04 -6.44
C TYR A 44 1.00 9.38 -6.72
N ARG A 45 1.44 10.10 -7.77
CA ARG A 45 0.77 11.33 -8.18
C ARG A 45 -0.69 11.07 -8.60
N LEU A 46 -0.92 10.04 -9.42
CA LEU A 46 -2.26 9.67 -9.88
C LEU A 46 -3.20 9.38 -8.70
N ILE A 47 -2.74 8.61 -7.71
CA ILE A 47 -3.59 8.18 -6.60
C ILE A 47 -3.74 9.26 -5.52
N PHE A 48 -2.63 9.83 -5.04
CA PHE A 48 -2.65 10.73 -3.89
C PHE A 48 -2.95 12.18 -4.23
N PHE A 49 -2.72 12.60 -5.49
CA PHE A 49 -2.98 13.96 -5.94
C PHE A 49 -4.17 14.02 -6.89
N ASP A 50 -4.07 13.41 -8.07
CA ASP A 50 -5.11 13.56 -9.11
C ASP A 50 -6.43 12.87 -8.69
N SER A 51 -6.35 11.71 -8.03
CA SER A 51 -7.50 10.95 -7.53
C SER A 51 -7.78 11.20 -6.04
N HIS A 52 -7.16 12.23 -5.45
CA HIS A 52 -7.25 12.54 -4.03
C HIS A 52 -8.68 12.59 -3.54
N SER A 53 -9.57 13.27 -4.27
CA SER A 53 -10.95 13.53 -3.85
C SER A 53 -11.74 12.25 -3.56
N VAL A 54 -11.52 11.18 -4.32
CA VAL A 54 -12.24 9.91 -4.20
C VAL A 54 -11.51 8.88 -3.35
N PHE A 55 -10.17 8.82 -3.41
CA PHE A 55 -9.38 7.85 -2.63
C PHE A 55 -9.19 8.30 -1.18
N TYR A 56 -8.79 9.56 -0.97
CA TYR A 56 -8.57 10.10 0.37
C TYR A 56 -9.71 11.01 0.79
N GLY A 57 -10.06 12.03 0.00
CA GLY A 57 -10.98 13.10 0.38
C GLY A 57 -12.38 12.66 0.81
N SER A 58 -12.89 11.54 0.29
CA SER A 58 -14.26 11.05 0.59
C SER A 58 -14.34 9.71 1.29
N LEU A 59 -13.40 8.79 1.05
CA LEU A 59 -13.50 7.41 1.53
C LEU A 59 -13.61 7.36 3.06
N TYR A 60 -14.67 6.73 3.56
CA TYR A 60 -15.00 6.54 4.98
C TYR A 60 -15.05 7.83 5.81
N VAL A 61 -15.24 8.98 5.17
CA VAL A 61 -15.39 10.24 5.88
C VAL A 61 -16.75 10.27 6.57
N ARG A 62 -16.73 10.45 7.89
CA ARG A 62 -17.87 10.39 8.84
C ARG A 62 -18.43 8.99 9.06
N ASP A 63 -18.72 8.24 8.01
CA ASP A 63 -19.41 6.96 8.11
C ASP A 63 -19.01 5.98 6.99
N VAL A 64 -18.77 4.72 7.35
CA VAL A 64 -18.29 3.69 6.43
C VAL A 64 -19.37 3.27 5.45
N GLU A 65 -20.60 3.02 5.92
CA GLU A 65 -21.71 2.52 5.10
C GLU A 65 -22.07 3.46 3.95
N ASN A 66 -22.03 4.78 4.21
CA ASN A 66 -22.47 5.80 3.26
C ASN A 66 -21.34 6.37 2.38
N THR A 67 -20.06 6.17 2.73
CA THR A 67 -18.92 6.73 1.99
C THR A 67 -17.91 5.67 1.55
N ARG A 68 -18.44 4.59 1.00
CA ARG A 68 -17.70 3.42 0.49
C ARG A 68 -16.80 3.70 -0.71
N ILE A 69 -15.97 2.71 -1.06
CA ILE A 69 -14.93 2.78 -2.09
C ILE A 69 -15.43 2.94 -3.54
N ARG A 70 -16.72 2.73 -3.81
CA ARG A 70 -17.29 2.65 -5.18
C ARG A 70 -16.89 3.81 -6.11
N PRO A 71 -16.90 5.09 -5.68
CA PRO A 71 -16.45 6.20 -6.53
C PRO A 71 -14.97 6.10 -6.92
N ALA A 72 -14.11 5.66 -5.99
CA ALA A 72 -12.69 5.47 -6.23
C ALA A 72 -12.45 4.33 -7.23
N LEU A 73 -13.16 3.20 -7.09
CA LEU A 73 -13.07 2.08 -8.05
C LEU A 73 -13.48 2.49 -9.46
N LYS A 74 -14.54 3.31 -9.59
CA LYS A 74 -14.99 3.81 -10.90
C LYS A 74 -13.91 4.69 -11.55
N ALA A 75 -13.36 5.64 -10.80
CA ALA A 75 -12.30 6.52 -11.30
C ALA A 75 -11.05 5.72 -11.68
N LEU A 76 -10.65 4.78 -10.82
CA LEU A 76 -9.49 3.93 -11.05
C LEU A 76 -9.66 3.07 -12.30
N LYS A 77 -10.82 2.44 -12.50
CA LYS A 77 -11.10 1.66 -13.72
C LYS A 77 -10.93 2.49 -15.01
N GLN A 78 -11.41 3.73 -15.00
CA GLN A 78 -11.27 4.65 -16.14
C GLN A 78 -9.79 5.00 -16.37
N ASN A 79 -9.05 5.31 -15.30
CA ASN A 79 -7.63 5.61 -15.36
C ASN A 79 -6.81 4.42 -15.89
N LEU A 80 -7.06 3.21 -15.40
CA LEU A 80 -6.37 2.00 -15.86
C LEU A 80 -6.66 1.71 -17.34
N THR A 81 -7.91 1.89 -17.78
CA THR A 81 -8.29 1.71 -19.19
C THR A 81 -7.54 2.70 -20.09
N LEU A 82 -7.49 3.98 -19.69
CA LEU A 82 -6.76 5.00 -20.44
C LEU A 82 -5.25 4.71 -20.46
N LEU A 83 -4.69 4.31 -19.32
CA LEU A 83 -3.28 3.99 -19.18
C LEU A 83 -2.87 2.83 -20.11
N CYS A 84 -3.67 1.77 -20.18
CA CYS A 84 -3.45 0.68 -21.15
C CYS A 84 -3.57 1.15 -22.61
N ALA A 85 -4.45 2.11 -22.89
CA ALA A 85 -4.63 2.60 -24.26
C ALA A 85 -3.47 3.48 -24.76
N ILE A 86 -2.72 4.14 -23.86
CA ILE A 86 -1.64 5.08 -24.22
C ILE A 86 -0.24 4.51 -24.06
N LEU A 87 -0.05 3.54 -23.15
CA LEU A 87 1.25 2.93 -22.92
C LEU A 87 1.52 1.79 -23.91
N THR A 88 2.79 1.62 -24.25
CA THR A 88 3.25 0.45 -24.99
C THR A 88 3.12 -0.81 -24.14
N ASP A 89 2.89 -1.96 -24.78
CA ASP A 89 2.68 -3.25 -24.11
C ASP A 89 3.79 -3.61 -23.12
N LYS A 90 5.04 -3.20 -23.39
CA LYS A 90 6.19 -3.44 -22.49
C LYS A 90 6.13 -2.62 -21.19
N ALA A 91 5.47 -1.46 -21.19
CA ALA A 91 5.38 -0.58 -20.03
C ALA A 91 4.11 -0.82 -19.20
N GLN A 92 3.05 -1.36 -19.81
CA GLN A 92 1.75 -1.58 -19.16
C GLN A 92 1.85 -2.41 -17.86
N PRO A 93 2.47 -3.62 -17.82
CA PRO A 93 2.51 -4.44 -16.61
C PRO A 93 3.09 -3.70 -15.40
N LEU A 94 4.20 -2.99 -15.60
CA LEU A 94 4.89 -2.27 -14.53
C LEU A 94 4.09 -1.05 -14.06
N ALA A 95 3.53 -0.29 -14.99
CA ALA A 95 2.68 0.85 -14.66
C ALA A 95 1.42 0.43 -13.88
N LEU A 96 0.73 -0.65 -14.29
CA LEU A 96 -0.43 -1.14 -13.56
C LEU A 96 -0.04 -1.64 -12.17
N LYS A 97 1.10 -2.33 -12.03
CA LYS A 97 1.61 -2.79 -10.74
C LYS A 97 1.87 -1.62 -9.78
N GLU A 98 2.50 -0.54 -10.26
CA GLU A 98 2.77 0.63 -9.42
C GLU A 98 1.48 1.39 -9.04
N VAL A 99 0.49 1.46 -9.93
CA VAL A 99 -0.83 2.03 -9.61
C VAL A 99 -1.55 1.18 -8.54
N MET A 100 -1.43 -0.14 -8.62
CA MET A 100 -1.98 -1.07 -7.61
C MET A 100 -1.37 -0.81 -6.23
N LYS A 101 -0.04 -0.82 -6.14
CA LYS A 101 0.68 -0.55 -4.89
C LYS A 101 0.29 0.80 -4.29
N ALA A 102 0.29 1.86 -5.10
CA ALA A 102 -0.12 3.19 -4.64
C ALA A 102 -1.58 3.24 -4.15
N SER A 103 -2.48 2.48 -4.79
CA SER A 103 -3.89 2.37 -4.38
C SER A 103 -4.04 1.66 -3.03
N PHE A 104 -3.29 0.58 -2.80
CA PHE A 104 -3.27 -0.15 -1.54
C PHE A 104 -2.71 0.70 -0.40
N GLU A 105 -1.62 1.44 -0.66
CA GLU A 105 -1.07 2.39 0.30
C GLU A 105 -2.01 3.55 0.62
N SER A 106 -2.78 4.02 -0.37
CA SER A 106 -3.82 5.02 -0.14
C SER A 106 -4.92 4.49 0.77
N TYR A 107 -5.35 3.23 0.56
CA TYR A 107 -6.31 2.55 1.42
C TYR A 107 -5.80 2.44 2.86
N LEU A 108 -4.55 2.00 3.06
CA LEU A 108 -3.89 1.98 4.37
C LEU A 108 -3.82 3.37 5.00
N THR A 109 -3.49 4.39 4.21
CA THR A 109 -3.43 5.78 4.67
C THR A 109 -4.80 6.27 5.14
N VAL A 110 -5.87 5.87 4.46
CA VAL A 110 -7.25 6.16 4.88
C VAL A 110 -7.57 5.53 6.23
N LEU A 111 -7.20 4.26 6.44
CA LEU A 111 -7.49 3.52 7.68
C LEU A 111 -6.65 3.97 8.87
N LEU A 112 -5.35 4.22 8.68
CA LEU A 112 -4.37 4.38 9.76
C LEU A 112 -3.90 5.84 9.97
N ALA A 113 -4.04 6.68 8.94
CA ALA A 113 -3.56 8.07 8.93
C ALA A 113 -4.61 9.04 8.37
N GLY A 114 -5.89 8.66 8.46
CA GLY A 114 -6.97 9.34 7.77
C GLY A 114 -7.52 10.62 8.40
N GLY A 115 -6.96 11.02 9.54
CA GLY A 115 -7.44 12.14 10.33
C GLY A 115 -8.72 11.84 11.13
N SER A 116 -9.17 12.81 11.92
CA SER A 116 -10.24 12.63 12.91
C SER A 116 -11.64 12.47 12.33
N LYS A 117 -11.82 12.69 11.02
CA LYS A 117 -13.10 12.52 10.33
C LYS A 117 -13.42 11.07 10.00
N ARG A 118 -12.48 10.15 10.20
CA ARG A 118 -12.66 8.70 10.00
C ARG A 118 -12.62 8.01 11.34
N ILE A 119 -13.74 7.42 11.71
CA ILE A 119 -13.92 6.67 12.94
C ILE A 119 -14.53 5.33 12.56
N PHE A 120 -14.01 4.25 13.16
CA PHE A 120 -14.38 2.90 12.76
C PHE A 120 -14.91 2.11 13.95
N SER A 121 -16.03 1.45 13.77
CA SER A 121 -16.56 0.44 14.68
C SER A 121 -16.05 -0.96 14.29
N ARG A 122 -16.21 -1.94 15.17
CA ARG A 122 -15.89 -3.34 14.81
C ARG A 122 -16.86 -3.89 13.76
N ALA A 123 -18.11 -3.39 13.73
CA ALA A 123 -19.10 -3.81 12.75
C ALA A 123 -18.73 -3.36 11.32
N ASP A 124 -17.94 -2.30 11.19
CA ASP A 124 -17.50 -1.78 9.89
C ASP A 124 -16.51 -2.72 9.18
N HIS A 125 -15.91 -3.68 9.91
CA HIS A 125 -14.88 -4.58 9.39
C HIS A 125 -15.31 -5.32 8.13
N GLU A 126 -16.50 -5.93 8.11
CA GLU A 126 -17.00 -6.69 6.97
C GLU A 126 -17.14 -5.82 5.72
N ILE A 127 -17.60 -4.57 5.91
CA ILE A 127 -17.77 -3.59 4.81
C ILE A 127 -16.41 -3.16 4.25
N ILE A 128 -15.44 -2.92 5.14
CA ILE A 128 -14.08 -2.52 4.78
C ILE A 128 -13.34 -3.65 4.06
N GLU A 129 -13.55 -4.90 4.49
CA GLU A 129 -13.02 -6.09 3.84
C GLU A 129 -13.63 -6.25 2.43
N GLU A 130 -14.96 -6.19 2.30
CA GLU A 130 -15.66 -6.26 1.00
C GLU A 130 -15.17 -5.16 0.02
N ASP A 131 -14.99 -3.93 0.52
CA ASP A 131 -14.49 -2.81 -0.28
C ASP A 131 -13.06 -3.05 -0.75
N PHE A 132 -12.19 -3.62 0.08
CA PHE A 132 -10.82 -3.94 -0.30
C PHE A 132 -10.76 -5.12 -1.30
N GLU A 133 -11.57 -6.15 -1.11
CA GLU A 133 -11.71 -7.25 -2.08
C GLU A 133 -12.18 -6.75 -3.45
N SER A 134 -13.07 -5.75 -3.46
CA SER A 134 -13.50 -5.09 -4.70
C SER A 134 -12.35 -4.33 -5.38
N LEU A 135 -11.42 -3.76 -4.60
CA LEU A 135 -10.20 -3.12 -5.12
C LEU A 135 -9.22 -4.14 -5.70
N LYS A 136 -8.95 -5.25 -4.99
CA LYS A 136 -8.12 -6.35 -5.50
C LYS A 136 -8.66 -6.89 -6.81
N ARG A 137 -9.96 -7.22 -6.84
CA ARG A 137 -10.63 -7.75 -8.04
C ARG A 137 -10.54 -6.83 -9.24
N LEU A 138 -10.56 -5.50 -9.03
CA LEU A 138 -10.37 -4.54 -10.11
C LEU A 138 -9.01 -4.73 -10.80
N PHE A 139 -7.93 -4.95 -10.04
CA PHE A 139 -6.61 -5.21 -10.59
C PHE A 139 -6.48 -6.60 -11.23
N CYS A 140 -7.14 -7.63 -10.69
CA CYS A 140 -7.20 -8.93 -11.37
C CYS A 140 -7.93 -8.85 -12.72
N THR A 141 -9.01 -8.04 -12.81
CA THR A 141 -9.81 -7.92 -14.04
C THR A 141 -9.18 -6.97 -15.07
N CYS A 142 -8.75 -5.78 -14.64
CA CYS A 142 -8.13 -4.80 -15.55
C CYS A 142 -6.67 -5.14 -15.87
N GLY A 143 -6.03 -5.92 -15.01
CA GLY A 143 -4.67 -6.43 -15.21
C GLY A 143 -4.65 -7.85 -15.78
N GLU A 144 -5.75 -8.40 -16.29
CA GLU A 144 -5.75 -9.73 -16.88
C GLU A 144 -4.70 -9.84 -17.99
N GLY A 145 -3.77 -10.80 -17.86
CA GLY A 145 -2.62 -10.95 -18.75
C GLY A 145 -1.47 -9.95 -18.54
N LEU A 146 -1.61 -8.97 -17.64
CA LEU A 146 -0.61 -7.96 -17.32
C LEU A 146 -0.07 -8.08 -15.88
N ILE A 147 -0.91 -8.47 -14.93
CA ILE A 147 -0.57 -8.73 -13.53
C ILE A 147 -1.04 -10.14 -13.18
N VAL A 148 -0.13 -10.93 -12.60
CA VAL A 148 -0.46 -12.26 -12.08
C VAL A 148 -1.17 -12.12 -10.74
N GLU A 149 -2.23 -12.90 -10.51
CA GLU A 149 -3.04 -12.85 -9.28
C GLU A 149 -2.20 -12.98 -8.01
N ASP A 150 -1.22 -13.90 -7.98
CA ASP A 150 -0.28 -14.06 -6.86
C ASP A 150 0.46 -12.75 -6.48
N VAL A 151 0.75 -11.88 -7.46
CA VAL A 151 1.37 -10.58 -7.21
C VAL A 151 0.38 -9.64 -6.53
N VAL A 152 -0.90 -9.69 -6.91
CA VAL A 152 -1.96 -8.90 -6.25
C VAL A 152 -2.08 -9.34 -4.79
N ASP A 153 -2.13 -10.65 -4.54
CA ASP A 153 -2.25 -11.20 -3.19
C ASP A 153 -1.04 -10.86 -2.32
N THR A 154 0.18 -11.03 -2.86
CA THR A 154 1.41 -10.69 -2.13
C THR A 154 1.44 -9.22 -1.70
N GLU A 155 1.08 -8.30 -2.61
CA GLU A 155 1.08 -6.87 -2.30
C GLU A 155 -0.09 -6.47 -1.38
N ALA A 156 -1.17 -7.28 -1.35
CA ALA A 156 -2.35 -7.06 -0.51
C ALA A 156 -2.16 -7.49 0.96
N GLU A 157 -1.23 -8.40 1.26
CA GLU A 157 -1.02 -9.00 2.59
C GLU A 157 -0.96 -7.95 3.73
N THR A 158 -0.30 -6.82 3.48
CA THR A 158 -0.17 -5.76 4.50
C THR A 158 -1.53 -5.10 4.78
N VAL A 159 -2.33 -4.89 3.75
CA VAL A 159 -3.68 -4.31 3.89
C VAL A 159 -4.60 -5.28 4.59
N GLU A 160 -4.60 -6.55 4.19
CA GLU A 160 -5.39 -7.62 4.81
C GLU A 160 -5.05 -7.79 6.29
N GLY A 161 -3.75 -7.75 6.62
CA GLY A 161 -3.29 -7.79 8.01
C GLY A 161 -3.83 -6.63 8.85
N VAL A 162 -3.94 -5.42 8.28
CA VAL A 162 -4.53 -4.26 8.95
C VAL A 162 -6.05 -4.39 9.05
N ILE A 163 -6.72 -4.85 7.99
CA ILE A 163 -8.17 -5.11 8.00
C ILE A 163 -8.52 -6.16 9.07
N ALA A 164 -7.68 -7.19 9.25
CA ALA A 164 -7.85 -8.19 10.31
C ALA A 164 -7.80 -7.57 11.72
N LEU A 165 -6.89 -6.61 11.97
CA LEU A 165 -6.90 -5.83 13.22
C LEU A 165 -8.20 -5.04 13.39
N MET A 166 -8.82 -4.59 12.31
CA MET A 166 -10.10 -3.87 12.39
C MET A 166 -11.26 -4.76 12.85
N GLY A 167 -11.18 -6.08 12.65
CA GLY A 167 -12.17 -7.05 13.12
C GLY A 167 -11.99 -7.47 14.59
N GLN A 168 -10.86 -7.17 15.22
CA GLN A 168 -10.58 -7.54 16.61
C GLN A 168 -11.37 -6.70 17.62
N SER A 169 -11.57 -7.25 18.83
CA SER A 169 -12.08 -6.48 19.95
C SER A 169 -11.05 -5.47 20.44
N THR A 170 -11.52 -4.40 21.07
CA THR A 170 -10.64 -3.36 21.60
C THR A 170 -9.80 -3.88 22.76
N GLU A 171 -10.32 -4.83 23.54
CA GLU A 171 -9.58 -5.50 24.60
C GLU A 171 -8.39 -6.28 24.03
N GLN A 172 -8.59 -7.05 22.95
CA GLN A 172 -7.52 -7.79 22.28
C GLN A 172 -6.47 -6.83 21.69
N LEU A 173 -6.92 -5.78 21.00
CA LEU A 173 -6.00 -4.78 20.42
C LEU A 173 -5.13 -4.11 21.49
N VAL A 174 -5.69 -3.82 22.67
CA VAL A 174 -4.97 -3.22 23.79
C VAL A 174 -3.99 -4.22 24.41
N GLU A 175 -4.39 -5.48 24.56
CA GLU A 175 -3.51 -6.55 25.04
C GLU A 175 -2.32 -6.76 24.10
N ASP A 176 -2.59 -6.98 22.80
CA ASP A 176 -1.58 -7.18 21.77
C ASP A 176 -0.63 -5.98 21.68
N PHE A 177 -1.18 -4.75 21.69
CA PHE A 177 -0.37 -3.53 21.74
C PHE A 177 0.54 -3.51 22.97
N SER A 178 0.01 -3.87 24.14
CA SER A 178 0.78 -3.83 25.39
C SER A 178 1.93 -4.84 25.36
N ILE A 179 1.70 -6.05 24.86
CA ILE A 179 2.74 -7.08 24.72
C ILE A 179 3.87 -6.56 23.82
N VAL A 180 3.53 -6.16 22.59
CA VAL A 180 4.52 -5.78 21.57
C VAL A 180 5.25 -4.48 21.93
N ALA A 181 4.55 -3.51 22.54
CA ALA A 181 5.17 -2.26 22.97
C ALA A 181 6.19 -2.47 24.10
N CYS A 182 5.94 -3.44 25.00
CA CYS A 182 6.87 -3.76 26.08
C CYS A 182 8.12 -4.48 25.56
N GLU A 183 7.92 -5.48 24.69
CA GLU A 183 9.02 -6.21 24.02
C GLU A 183 9.93 -5.26 23.24
N SER A 184 9.33 -4.35 22.45
CA SER A 184 10.07 -3.37 21.65
C SER A 184 10.86 -2.36 22.48
N SER A 185 10.49 -2.18 23.75
CA SER A 185 11.10 -1.21 24.65
C SER A 185 12.08 -1.84 25.64
N GLY A 186 12.28 -3.17 25.58
CA GLY A 186 13.10 -3.91 26.54
C GLY A 186 12.53 -3.92 27.97
N MET A 187 11.23 -3.60 28.13
CA MET A 187 10.55 -3.66 29.41
C MET A 187 9.98 -5.07 29.62
N GLY A 188 10.20 -5.68 30.79
CA GLY A 188 9.59 -6.97 31.15
C GLY A 188 8.06 -6.92 31.22
N ILE A 189 7.39 -8.05 31.52
CA ILE A 189 5.92 -8.15 31.60
C ILE A 189 5.36 -7.06 32.52
N VAL A 190 4.63 -6.11 31.93
CA VAL A 190 4.18 -4.90 32.61
C VAL A 190 2.91 -5.17 33.41
N GLY A 191 2.96 -4.87 34.71
CA GLY A 191 1.79 -4.87 35.59
C GLY A 191 0.84 -3.70 35.31
N SER A 192 -0.42 -3.85 35.73
CA SER A 192 -1.47 -2.84 35.59
C SER A 192 -1.04 -1.48 36.16
N GLY A 193 -0.81 -0.49 35.30
CA GLY A 193 -0.62 0.93 35.69
C GLY A 193 0.69 1.62 35.30
N GLN A 194 1.66 0.95 34.66
CA GLN A 194 2.83 1.65 34.10
C GLN A 194 2.52 2.32 32.75
N LYS A 195 3.13 3.48 32.51
CA LYS A 195 2.99 4.23 31.25
C LYS A 195 3.68 3.47 30.12
N LEU A 196 2.89 2.89 29.21
CA LEU A 196 3.42 2.35 27.96
C LEU A 196 4.05 3.48 27.13
N PRO A 197 5.20 3.24 26.48
CA PRO A 197 5.82 4.24 25.62
C PRO A 197 5.01 4.43 24.34
N LEU A 198 5.08 5.63 23.77
CA LEU A 198 4.59 5.86 22.41
C LEU A 198 5.52 5.15 21.42
N PRO A 199 5.01 4.26 20.56
CA PRO A 199 5.83 3.59 19.58
C PRO A 199 6.34 4.58 18.52
N PRO A 200 7.56 4.38 17.98
CA PRO A 200 8.07 5.20 16.89
C PRO A 200 7.25 4.99 15.60
N THR A 201 7.20 6.02 14.75
CA THR A 201 6.68 5.86 13.39
C THR A 201 7.74 5.22 12.51
N THR A 202 7.60 3.92 12.24
CA THR A 202 8.55 3.11 11.47
C THR A 202 8.49 3.36 9.96
N GLY A 203 7.45 4.05 9.48
CA GLY A 203 7.21 4.26 8.05
C GLY A 203 6.76 2.99 7.30
N ARG A 204 6.53 1.88 8.02
CA ARG A 204 6.02 0.62 7.47
C ARG A 204 4.82 0.16 8.28
N TRP A 205 3.76 -0.23 7.59
CA TRP A 205 2.59 -0.82 8.23
C TRP A 205 2.79 -2.32 8.35
N ASN A 206 2.42 -2.88 9.51
CA ASN A 206 2.43 -4.31 9.74
C ASN A 206 1.47 -4.64 10.87
N ARG A 207 0.73 -5.75 10.79
CA ARG A 207 -0.25 -6.12 11.82
C ARG A 207 0.39 -6.34 13.21
N SER A 208 1.66 -6.71 13.25
CA SER A 208 2.45 -6.94 14.45
C SER A 208 3.28 -5.71 14.87
N ASP A 209 3.15 -4.57 14.17
CA ASP A 209 3.83 -3.33 14.53
C ASP A 209 3.00 -2.54 15.56
N PRO A 210 3.58 -2.13 16.70
CA PRO A 210 2.83 -1.49 17.78
C PRO A 210 2.26 -0.13 17.37
N ASN A 211 2.90 0.61 16.47
CA ASN A 211 2.38 1.87 15.94
C ASN A 211 1.16 1.65 15.02
N THR A 212 1.13 0.54 14.27
CA THR A 212 -0.02 0.14 13.46
C THR A 212 -1.22 -0.21 14.33
N ILE A 213 -1.04 -1.05 15.36
CA ILE A 213 -2.10 -1.41 16.30
C ILE A 213 -2.62 -0.16 17.03
N LEU A 214 -1.71 0.70 17.52
CA LEU A 214 -2.09 1.95 18.17
C LEU A 214 -2.93 2.85 17.26
N ARG A 215 -2.62 2.92 15.95
CA ARG A 215 -3.41 3.68 14.97
C ARG A 215 -4.80 3.12 14.79
N VAL A 216 -4.97 1.80 14.72
CA VAL A 216 -6.29 1.16 14.70
C VAL A 216 -7.09 1.54 15.95
N VAL A 217 -6.47 1.43 17.13
CA VAL A 217 -7.10 1.85 18.41
C VAL A 217 -7.45 3.34 18.39
N CYS A 218 -6.60 4.20 17.81
CA CYS A 218 -6.86 5.63 17.70
C CYS A 218 -8.11 5.92 16.87
N HIS A 219 -8.37 5.16 15.81
CA HIS A 219 -9.56 5.33 14.98
C HIS A 219 -10.79 4.58 15.47
N ARG A 220 -10.67 3.74 16.52
CA ARG A 220 -11.77 2.95 17.07
C ARG A 220 -12.83 3.81 17.77
N ASN A 221 -14.10 3.65 17.38
CA ASN A 221 -15.24 4.37 17.93
C ASN A 221 -15.93 3.62 19.09
N ASP A 222 -15.23 3.41 20.19
CA ASP A 222 -15.86 2.88 21.41
C ASP A 222 -15.31 3.51 22.70
N LYS A 223 -15.93 3.17 23.83
CA LYS A 223 -15.56 3.71 25.14
C LYS A 223 -14.23 3.15 25.66
N ALA A 224 -13.93 1.88 25.37
CA ALA A 224 -12.75 1.20 25.87
C ALA A 224 -11.47 1.79 25.25
N ALA A 225 -11.46 2.01 23.93
CA ALA A 225 -10.35 2.60 23.20
C ALA A 225 -10.08 4.03 23.70
N ASN A 226 -11.13 4.85 23.81
CA ASN A 226 -11.02 6.20 24.35
C ASN A 226 -10.49 6.22 25.79
N GLN A 227 -10.92 5.29 26.63
CA GLN A 227 -10.45 5.19 28.02
C GLN A 227 -8.97 4.79 28.07
N PHE A 228 -8.56 3.82 27.26
CA PHE A 228 -7.17 3.39 27.13
C PHE A 228 -6.28 4.55 26.65
N LEU A 229 -6.61 5.17 25.51
CA LEU A 229 -5.84 6.28 24.94
C LEU A 229 -5.69 7.46 25.90
N LYS A 230 -6.76 7.79 26.64
CA LYS A 230 -6.73 8.87 27.64
C LYS A 230 -5.85 8.52 28.84
N LYS A 231 -5.97 7.30 29.38
CA LYS A 231 -5.21 6.87 30.56
C LYS A 231 -3.73 6.68 30.26
N THR A 232 -3.41 6.05 29.13
CA THR A 232 -2.04 5.66 28.78
C THR A 232 -1.26 6.80 28.15
N PHE A 233 -1.88 7.54 27.22
CA PHE A 233 -1.18 8.51 26.36
C PHE A 233 -1.66 9.95 26.48
N GLN A 234 -2.69 10.21 27.30
CA GLN A 234 -3.30 11.55 27.44
C GLN A 234 -3.83 12.12 26.12
N LEU A 235 -4.21 11.23 25.19
CA LEU A 235 -4.79 11.64 23.91
C LEU A 235 -6.25 12.06 24.09
N ALA A 236 -6.67 13.07 23.32
CA ALA A 236 -8.01 13.63 23.40
C ALA A 236 -9.10 12.62 22.99
N LYS A 237 -10.27 12.71 23.64
CA LYS A 237 -11.43 11.89 23.32
C LYS A 237 -11.94 12.22 21.92
N ARG A 238 -12.11 11.20 21.06
CA ARG A 238 -12.82 11.37 19.78
C ARG A 238 -14.32 11.44 20.02
N ARG A 239 -15.01 12.35 19.33
CA ARG A 239 -16.47 12.47 19.38
C ARG A 239 -17.03 12.06 18.02
N PRO A 240 -18.06 11.20 17.95
CA PRO A 240 -18.84 11.06 16.73
C PRO A 240 -19.48 12.42 16.41
N TYR A 241 -19.45 12.79 15.13
CA TYR A 241 -20.09 14.01 14.61
C TYR A 241 -21.60 13.82 14.49
#